data_AF-A0A1J6K8H0-F1
#
_entry.id   AF-A0A1J6K8H0-F1
#
_cell.length_a   1.000
_cell.length_b   1.000
_cell.length_c   1.000
_cell.angle_alpha   90.00
_cell.angle_beta   90.00
_cell.angle_gamma   90.00
#
_symmetry.space_group_name_H-M   'P 1'
#
loop_
_entity.id
_entity.type
_entity.pdbx_description
1 polymer ?
#
loop_
_entity_poly.entity_id
_entity_poly.type
_entity_poly.pdbx_seq_one_letter_code
_entity_poly.pdbx_strand_id
1 'polypeptide(L)'
;MIAAENSPTTTGATGTTTVDGGGNDGLVLSTTETIHSFLAGASSDVELSDDLRELASSLCDHPTVPYKHLRSIWIGSNPSTRPDLMVMLSGSNFVFSSPKPREKSEELKARLRKLEEASERKAYDELVKDITPKKVVDEPFSSYKDQMGF
;
A
#
# COMPACT_ATOMS: atom_id res chain seq x y z
N MET A 1 27.48 -20.82 32.57
CA MET A 1 26.04 -20.81 32.24
C MET A 1 25.51 -19.39 32.38
N ILE A 2 25.71 -18.56 31.35
CA ILE A 2 25.06 -17.26 31.17
C ILE A 2 24.84 -17.16 29.66
N ALA A 3 23.61 -16.85 29.22
CA ALA A 3 23.30 -16.60 27.81
C ALA A 3 23.31 -15.09 27.54
N ALA A 4 23.66 -14.69 26.33
CA ALA A 4 23.62 -13.30 25.87
C ALA A 4 22.64 -13.20 24.70
N GLU A 5 21.40 -12.82 25.00
CA GLU A 5 20.37 -12.54 23.98
C GLU A 5 20.52 -11.10 23.49
N ASN A 6 21.06 -10.93 22.28
CA ASN A 6 21.09 -9.63 21.61
C ASN A 6 19.77 -9.38 20.87
N SER A 7 18.88 -8.60 21.49
CA SER A 7 17.65 -8.11 20.86
C SER A 7 17.92 -6.87 20.00
N PRO A 8 17.69 -6.90 18.67
CA PRO A 8 17.78 -5.70 17.83
C PRO A 8 16.50 -4.86 17.94
N THR A 9 16.55 -3.76 18.69
CA THR A 9 15.51 -2.72 18.64
C THR A 9 15.65 -1.90 17.35
N THR A 10 14.64 -1.97 16.47
CA THR A 10 14.51 -1.04 15.34
C THR A 10 13.14 -0.35 15.40
N THR A 11 13.17 0.92 15.78
CA THR A 11 12.01 1.82 15.84
C THR A 11 11.60 2.29 14.43
N GLY A 12 10.31 2.44 14.20
CA GLY A 12 9.79 3.41 13.22
C GLY A 12 9.66 2.93 11.77
N ALA A 13 8.54 2.27 11.48
CA ALA A 13 7.91 2.34 10.16
C ALA A 13 6.50 2.92 10.37
N THR A 14 6.14 3.93 9.57
CA THR A 14 4.93 4.75 9.71
C THR A 14 3.67 3.92 9.94
N GLY A 15 2.86 4.31 10.92
CA GLY A 15 1.52 3.78 11.09
C GLY A 15 0.62 4.21 9.93
N THR A 16 0.57 3.40 8.88
CA THR A 16 -0.43 3.54 7.83
C THR A 16 -1.81 3.42 8.45
N THR A 17 -2.56 4.51 8.50
CA THR A 17 -3.99 4.47 8.82
C THR A 17 -4.70 3.65 7.77
N THR A 18 -5.00 2.40 8.12
CA THR A 18 -5.87 1.53 7.33
C THR A 18 -7.30 2.07 7.44
N VAL A 19 -7.60 3.09 6.64
CA VAL A 19 -8.98 3.37 6.24
C VAL A 19 -9.48 2.10 5.57
N ASP A 20 -10.36 1.38 6.26
CA ASP A 20 -10.91 0.13 5.75
C ASP A 20 -11.61 0.38 4.40
N GLY A 21 -11.48 -0.59 3.50
CA GLY A 21 -11.93 -0.49 2.10
C GLY A 21 -13.44 -0.62 1.94
N GLY A 22 -14.23 0.00 2.83
CA GLY A 22 -15.69 0.03 2.77
C GLY A 22 -16.17 0.62 1.45
N GLY A 23 -16.66 -0.25 0.57
CA GLY A 23 -16.89 0.07 -0.85
C GLY A 23 -18.15 0.90 -1.14
N ASN A 24 -18.35 2.04 -0.48
CA ASN A 24 -19.53 2.90 -0.64
C ASN A 24 -19.27 4.42 -0.71
N ASP A 25 -18.14 4.94 -0.20
CA ASP A 25 -17.82 6.39 -0.24
C ASP A 25 -17.36 6.90 -1.62
N GLY A 26 -16.84 6.02 -2.47
CA GLY A 26 -16.47 6.34 -3.85
C GLY A 26 -15.19 7.16 -3.97
N LEU A 27 -15.29 8.41 -4.45
CA LEU A 27 -14.14 9.29 -4.68
C LEU A 27 -13.85 10.12 -3.42
N VAL A 28 -12.65 9.98 -2.85
CA VAL A 28 -12.23 10.69 -1.62
C VAL A 28 -11.20 11.76 -1.94
N LEU A 29 -11.35 12.92 -1.30
CA LEU A 29 -10.52 14.12 -1.45
C LEU A 29 -9.73 14.39 -0.17
N SER A 30 -8.53 14.96 -0.28
CA SER A 30 -7.81 15.53 0.86
C SER A 30 -8.43 16.88 1.25
N THR A 31 -8.70 17.09 2.54
CA THR A 31 -9.26 18.35 3.04
C THR A 31 -8.26 19.49 2.89
N THR A 32 -8.57 20.46 2.03
CA THR A 32 -7.84 21.73 1.89
C THR A 32 -8.49 22.81 2.76
N GLU A 33 -7.78 23.92 2.99
CA GLU A 33 -8.32 25.10 3.68
C GLU A 33 -9.62 25.61 3.02
N THR A 34 -9.69 25.65 1.68
CA THR A 34 -10.90 26.01 0.92
C THR A 34 -12.09 25.10 1.20
N ILE A 35 -11.87 23.79 1.30
CA ILE A 35 -12.91 22.79 1.61
C ILE A 35 -13.31 22.92 3.08
N HIS A 36 -12.35 23.08 4.00
CA HIS A 36 -12.61 23.26 5.43
C HIS A 36 -13.41 24.54 5.72
N SER A 37 -13.05 25.67 5.13
CA SER A 37 -13.81 26.94 5.25
C SER A 37 -15.23 26.80 4.70
N PHE A 38 -15.42 26.06 3.60
CA PHE A 38 -16.76 25.80 3.06
C PHE A 38 -17.59 24.91 4.00
N LEU A 39 -17.02 23.83 4.53
CA LEU A 39 -17.71 22.94 5.48
C LEU A 39 -18.04 23.64 6.80
N ALA A 40 -17.12 24.46 7.32
CA ALA A 40 -17.36 25.28 8.51
C ALA A 40 -18.48 26.32 8.27
N GLY A 41 -18.54 26.94 7.08
CA GLY A 41 -19.66 27.79 6.68
C GLY A 41 -20.98 27.02 6.62
N ALA A 42 -20.99 25.87 5.93
CA ALA A 42 -22.16 25.01 5.79
C ALA A 42 -22.68 24.45 7.13
N SER A 43 -21.80 24.21 8.12
CA SER A 43 -22.19 23.78 9.47
C SER A 43 -23.02 24.81 10.24
N SER A 44 -22.99 26.08 9.81
CA SER A 44 -23.72 27.21 10.39
C SER A 44 -24.79 27.80 9.44
N ASP A 45 -25.00 27.19 8.27
CA ASP A 45 -25.98 27.67 7.28
C ASP A 45 -27.41 27.28 7.66
N VAL A 46 -28.31 28.26 7.69
CA VAL A 46 -29.73 28.09 8.06
C VAL A 46 -30.59 27.73 6.86
N GLU A 47 -30.12 27.99 5.63
CA GLU A 47 -30.83 27.59 4.39
C GLU A 47 -30.53 26.12 4.02
N LEU A 48 -29.48 25.53 4.61
CA LEU A 48 -29.10 24.13 4.43
C LEU A 48 -29.89 23.21 5.37
N SER A 49 -30.41 22.10 4.83
CA SER A 49 -31.15 21.10 5.61
C SER A 49 -30.32 20.47 6.72
N ASP A 50 -30.94 20.23 7.87
CA ASP A 50 -30.31 19.75 9.12
C ASP A 50 -29.35 18.55 8.91
N ASP A 51 -29.78 17.50 8.20
CA ASP A 51 -28.96 16.33 7.85
C ASP A 51 -27.63 16.70 7.17
N LEU A 52 -27.65 17.69 6.27
CA LEU A 52 -26.46 18.16 5.54
C LEU A 52 -25.60 19.09 6.41
N ARG A 53 -26.17 19.75 7.41
CA ARG A 53 -25.46 20.60 8.37
C ARG A 53 -24.73 19.77 9.43
N GLU A 54 -25.34 18.68 9.91
CA GLU A 54 -24.67 17.67 10.73
C GLU A 54 -23.57 16.94 9.95
N LEU A 55 -23.83 16.59 8.67
CA LEU A 55 -22.83 16.03 7.77
C LEU A 55 -21.66 17.00 7.51
N ALA A 56 -21.93 18.30 7.33
CA ALA A 56 -20.87 19.31 7.19
C ALA A 56 -20.02 19.45 8.45
N SER A 57 -20.66 19.38 9.63
CA SER A 57 -19.99 19.43 10.93
C SER A 57 -19.05 18.24 11.12
N SER A 58 -19.54 17.01 10.94
CA SER A 58 -18.75 15.78 11.11
C SER A 58 -17.60 15.65 10.10
N LEU A 59 -17.76 16.18 8.88
CA LEU A 59 -16.68 16.21 7.88
C LEU A 59 -15.60 17.26 8.15
N CYS A 60 -15.85 18.25 9.02
CA CYS A 60 -14.88 19.31 9.33
C CYS A 60 -13.68 18.77 10.14
N ASP A 61 -13.91 17.79 11.03
CA ASP A 61 -12.89 17.13 11.84
C ASP A 61 -12.03 16.10 11.06
N HIS A 62 -12.33 15.86 9.78
CA HIS A 62 -11.69 14.81 8.99
C HIS A 62 -10.67 15.34 7.96
N PRO A 63 -9.45 14.75 7.90
CA PRO A 63 -8.42 15.13 6.92
C PRO A 63 -8.73 14.66 5.50
N THR A 64 -9.79 13.87 5.33
CA THR A 64 -10.24 13.31 4.05
C THR A 64 -11.76 13.33 3.96
N VAL A 65 -12.31 13.84 2.86
CA VAL A 65 -13.76 14.04 2.67
C VAL A 65 -14.24 13.28 1.42
N PRO A 66 -15.28 12.43 1.52
CA PRO A 66 -15.91 11.83 0.34
C PRO A 66 -16.57 12.89 -0.54
N TYR A 67 -16.20 12.93 -1.82
CA TYR A 67 -16.72 13.89 -2.80
C TYR A 67 -18.24 13.83 -2.94
N LYS A 68 -18.84 12.65 -2.76
CA LYS A 68 -20.30 12.47 -2.72
C LYS A 68 -20.95 13.38 -1.68
N HIS A 69 -20.45 13.37 -0.44
CA HIS A 69 -21.01 14.14 0.67
C HIS A 69 -20.73 15.64 0.51
N LEU A 70 -19.51 16.02 0.12
CA LEU A 70 -19.15 17.40 -0.22
C LEU A 70 -20.05 17.97 -1.34
N ARG A 71 -20.33 17.17 -2.37
CA ARG A 71 -21.21 17.56 -3.49
C ARG A 71 -22.67 17.67 -3.07
N SER A 72 -23.17 16.81 -2.17
CA SER A 72 -24.54 16.94 -1.62
C SER A 72 -24.71 18.23 -0.83
N ILE A 73 -23.78 18.52 0.10
CA ILE A 73 -23.77 19.77 0.87
C ILE A 73 -23.77 20.97 -0.08
N TRP A 74 -22.88 20.96 -1.08
CA TRP A 74 -22.79 22.02 -2.08
C TRP A 74 -24.05 22.17 -2.94
N ILE A 75 -24.72 21.09 -3.37
CA ILE A 75 -25.98 21.21 -4.11
C ILE A 75 -27.10 21.77 -3.21
N GLY A 76 -27.04 21.55 -1.90
CA GLY A 76 -27.95 22.14 -0.91
C GLY A 76 -27.68 23.61 -0.57
N SER A 77 -26.44 24.09 -0.69
CA SER A 77 -26.10 25.50 -0.43
C SER A 77 -26.76 26.46 -1.42
N ASN A 78 -27.16 27.64 -0.94
CA ASN A 78 -27.73 28.71 -1.78
C ASN A 78 -26.82 29.03 -2.98
N PRO A 79 -27.32 29.04 -4.22
CA PRO A 79 -26.50 29.28 -5.42
C PRO A 79 -25.89 30.70 -5.50
N SER A 80 -26.38 31.65 -4.70
CA SER A 80 -25.98 33.06 -4.74
C SER A 80 -24.76 33.37 -3.86
N THR A 81 -24.57 32.65 -2.76
CA THR A 81 -23.48 32.83 -1.78
C THR A 81 -22.30 31.89 -2.04
N ARG A 82 -22.32 31.18 -3.17
CA ARG A 82 -21.62 29.91 -3.32
C ARG A 82 -20.19 30.07 -3.88
N PRO A 83 -19.18 29.36 -3.34
CA PRO A 83 -17.88 29.27 -4.01
C PRO A 83 -18.01 28.50 -5.33
N ASP A 84 -17.16 28.78 -6.31
CA ASP A 84 -17.04 27.90 -7.49
C ASP A 84 -16.47 26.53 -7.08
N LEU A 85 -16.99 25.46 -7.67
CA LEU A 85 -16.55 24.09 -7.41
C LEU A 85 -15.10 23.86 -7.84
N MET A 86 -14.68 24.42 -8.99
CA MET A 86 -13.32 24.21 -9.50
C MET A 86 -12.29 24.97 -8.65
N VAL A 87 -12.59 26.21 -8.27
CA VAL A 87 -11.77 26.98 -7.30
C VAL A 87 -11.73 26.30 -5.94
N MET A 88 -12.87 25.82 -5.41
CA MET A 88 -12.91 25.15 -4.10
C MET A 88 -12.09 23.86 -4.07
N LEU A 89 -12.12 23.06 -5.14
CA LEU A 89 -11.34 21.82 -5.27
C LEU A 89 -9.88 22.04 -5.72
N SER A 90 -9.50 23.26 -6.10
CA SER A 90 -8.13 23.54 -6.56
C SER A 90 -7.11 23.30 -5.44
N GLY A 91 -6.09 22.49 -5.73
CA GLY A 91 -5.09 22.05 -4.75
C GLY A 91 -5.50 20.84 -3.90
N SER A 92 -6.74 20.33 -4.01
CA SER A 92 -7.13 19.07 -3.40
C SER A 92 -6.56 17.87 -4.16
N ASN A 93 -6.11 16.86 -3.43
CA ASN A 93 -5.58 15.61 -3.97
C ASN A 93 -6.62 14.49 -3.81
N PHE A 94 -6.61 13.54 -4.74
CA PHE A 94 -7.44 12.33 -4.63
C PHE A 94 -6.75 11.29 -3.76
N VAL A 95 -7.46 10.79 -2.74
CA VAL A 95 -6.94 9.77 -1.82
C VAL A 95 -7.28 8.39 -2.35
N PHE A 96 -6.39 7.84 -3.18
CA PHE A 96 -6.53 6.48 -3.71
C PHE A 96 -5.93 5.44 -2.76
N SER A 97 -6.78 4.72 -2.04
CA SER A 97 -6.39 3.49 -1.37
C SER A 97 -6.07 2.40 -2.40
N SER A 98 -4.78 2.07 -2.54
CA SER A 98 -4.36 0.94 -3.38
C SER A 98 -5.02 -0.35 -2.87
N PRO A 99 -5.70 -1.14 -3.73
CA PRO A 99 -6.29 -2.42 -3.33
C PRO A 99 -5.25 -3.32 -2.68
N LYS A 100 -5.64 -4.07 -1.63
CA LYS A 100 -4.74 -4.94 -0.87
C LYS A 100 -3.88 -5.78 -1.85
N PRO A 101 -2.53 -5.70 -1.80
CA PRO A 101 -1.68 -6.43 -2.72
C PRO A 101 -2.03 -7.91 -2.75
N ARG A 102 -2.31 -8.45 -3.94
CA ARG A 102 -2.78 -9.83 -4.11
C ARG A 102 -1.80 -10.80 -3.47
N GLU A 103 -2.30 -11.57 -2.51
CA GLU A 103 -1.50 -12.54 -1.77
C GLU A 103 -0.99 -13.63 -2.72
N LYS A 104 0.32 -13.90 -2.69
CA LYS A 104 0.93 -14.97 -3.48
C LYS A 104 0.39 -16.32 -2.98
N SER A 105 0.02 -17.22 -3.88
CA SER A 105 -0.41 -18.58 -3.51
C SER A 105 0.70 -19.32 -2.76
N GLU A 106 0.32 -20.25 -1.88
CA GLU A 106 1.28 -21.09 -1.15
C GLU A 106 2.23 -21.85 -2.08
N GLU A 107 1.72 -22.31 -3.22
CA GLU A 107 2.54 -22.94 -4.25
C GLU A 107 3.62 -21.99 -4.80
N LEU A 108 3.29 -20.73 -5.06
CA LEU A 108 4.25 -19.73 -5.53
C LEU A 108 5.27 -19.37 -4.43
N LYS A 109 4.84 -19.29 -3.17
CA LYS A 109 5.75 -19.12 -2.01
C LYS A 109 6.74 -20.28 -1.92
N ALA A 110 6.25 -21.53 -2.00
CA ALA A 110 7.08 -22.73 -1.96
C ALA A 110 8.06 -22.83 -3.15
N ARG A 111 7.60 -22.49 -4.37
CA ARG A 111 8.46 -22.43 -5.57
C ARG A 111 9.56 -21.38 -5.45
N LEU A 112 9.26 -20.19 -4.91
CA LEU A 112 10.24 -19.13 -4.68
C LEU A 112 11.27 -19.53 -3.62
N ARG A 113 10.82 -20.05 -2.47
CA ARG A 113 11.72 -20.55 -1.41
C ARG A 113 12.65 -21.66 -1.91
N LYS A 114 12.15 -22.60 -2.74
CA LYS A 114 12.99 -23.65 -3.34
C LYS A 114 14.06 -23.10 -4.28
N LEU A 115 13.79 -21.98 -4.97
CA LEU A 115 14.76 -21.31 -5.83
C LEU A 115 15.83 -20.56 -5.01
N GLU A 116 15.40 -19.95 -3.90
CA GLU A 116 16.26 -19.30 -2.91
C GLU A 116 17.23 -20.32 -2.27
N GLU A 117 16.72 -21.40 -1.68
CA GLU A 117 17.52 -22.51 -1.12
C GLU A 117 18.49 -23.15 -2.15
N ALA A 118 18.14 -23.16 -3.44
CA ALA A 118 19.03 -23.62 -4.50
C ALA A 118 20.14 -22.62 -4.83
N SER A 119 19.86 -21.32 -4.75
CA SER A 119 20.86 -20.25 -4.94
C SER A 119 21.84 -20.17 -3.77
N GLU A 120 21.37 -20.35 -2.54
CA GLU A 120 22.21 -20.43 -1.32
C GLU A 120 23.20 -21.60 -1.42
N ARG A 121 22.73 -22.79 -1.82
CA ARG A 121 23.59 -23.97 -2.01
C ARG A 121 24.65 -23.74 -3.09
N LYS A 122 24.28 -23.11 -4.21
CA LYS A 122 25.24 -22.76 -5.26
C LYS A 122 26.30 -21.77 -4.78
N ALA A 123 25.91 -20.76 -3.99
CA ALA A 123 26.85 -19.82 -3.39
C ALA A 123 27.79 -20.48 -2.36
N TYR A 124 27.27 -21.44 -1.58
CA TYR A 124 28.07 -22.27 -0.67
C TYR A 124 29.06 -23.17 -1.44
N ASP A 125 28.60 -23.88 -2.47
CA ASP A 125 29.45 -24.73 -3.33
C ASP A 125 30.54 -23.92 -4.03
N GLU A 126 30.27 -22.66 -4.40
CA GLU A 126 31.28 -21.71 -4.91
C GLU A 126 32.27 -21.26 -3.83
N LEU A 127 31.82 -21.03 -2.59
CA LEU A 127 32.67 -20.59 -1.48
C LEU A 127 33.63 -21.69 -0.98
N VAL A 128 33.18 -22.96 -0.91
CA VAL A 128 34.00 -24.09 -0.42
C VAL A 128 34.69 -24.84 -1.57
N LYS A 129 34.62 -24.31 -2.80
CA LYS A 129 35.14 -24.91 -4.05
C LYS A 129 36.62 -25.29 -4.00
N ASP A 130 37.44 -24.47 -3.36
CA ASP A 130 38.90 -24.65 -3.33
C ASP A 130 39.38 -25.54 -2.17
N ILE A 131 38.47 -25.88 -1.23
CA ILE A 131 38.72 -26.72 -0.06
C ILE A 131 38.06 -28.11 -0.22
N THR A 132 36.92 -28.17 -0.90
CA THR A 132 36.19 -29.41 -1.14
C THR A 132 36.92 -30.27 -2.18
N PRO A 133 37.24 -31.54 -1.90
CA PRO A 133 37.79 -32.42 -2.93
C PRO A 133 36.78 -32.55 -4.07
N LYS A 134 37.25 -32.32 -5.31
CA LYS A 134 36.42 -32.44 -6.52
C LYS A 134 35.79 -33.82 -6.56
N LYS A 135 34.46 -33.88 -6.48
CA LYS A 135 33.72 -35.12 -6.71
C LYS A 135 34.03 -35.57 -8.13
N VAL A 136 34.57 -36.79 -8.27
CA VAL A 136 34.56 -37.49 -9.55
C VAL A 136 33.09 -37.67 -9.90
N VAL A 137 32.67 -37.12 -11.03
CA VAL A 137 31.37 -37.45 -11.61
C VAL A 137 31.57 -38.78 -12.30
N ASP A 138 30.99 -39.84 -11.74
CA ASP A 138 30.83 -41.10 -12.49
C ASP A 138 29.86 -40.82 -13.64
N GLU A 139 30.41 -40.45 -14.80
CA GLU A 139 29.65 -40.41 -16.06
C GLU A 139 29.26 -41.86 -16.39
N PRO A 140 27.96 -42.23 -16.35
CA PRO A 140 27.54 -43.64 -16.39
C PRO A 140 27.69 -44.28 -17.78
N PHE A 141 28.17 -43.51 -18.76
CA PHE A 141 28.60 -43.94 -20.09
C PHE A 141 29.92 -43.26 -20.40
N SER A 142 30.88 -44.00 -20.97
CA SER A 142 32.13 -43.44 -21.48
C SER A 142 31.85 -42.28 -22.44
N SER A 143 32.61 -41.20 -22.31
CA SER A 143 32.41 -40.00 -23.10
C SER A 143 32.50 -40.31 -24.60
N TYR A 144 31.83 -39.52 -25.45
CA TYR A 144 32.00 -39.65 -26.90
C TYR A 144 33.48 -39.50 -27.32
N LYS A 145 34.28 -38.79 -26.52
CA LYS A 145 35.74 -38.71 -26.68
C LYS A 145 36.44 -40.06 -26.46
N ASP A 146 36.07 -40.81 -25.41
CA ASP A 146 36.61 -42.15 -25.13
C ASP A 146 36.19 -43.16 -26.22
N GLN A 147 34.93 -43.08 -26.67
CA GLN A 147 34.39 -43.95 -27.71
C GLN A 147 35.08 -43.78 -29.07
N MET A 148 35.68 -42.61 -29.32
CA MET A 148 36.36 -42.27 -30.58
C MET A 148 37.89 -42.44 -30.53
N GLY A 149 38.48 -42.81 -29.38
CA GLY A 149 39.88 -43.21 -29.28
C GLY A 149 40.93 -42.10 -29.54
N PHE A 150 40.69 -40.88 -29.07
CA PHE A 150 41.58 -39.70 -29.22
C PHE A 150 42.13 -39.18 -27.88
#